data_AF-A0A536BT88-F1
#
_entry.id   AF-A0A536BT88-F1
#
_cell.length_a   1.000
_cell.length_b   1.000
_cell.length_c   1.000
_cell.angle_alpha   90.00
_cell.angle_beta   90.00
_cell.angle_gamma   90.00
#
_symmetry.space_group_name_H-M   'P 1'
#
loop_
_entity.id
_entity.type
_entity.pdbx_description
1 polymer ?
#
loop_
_entity_poly.entity_id
_entity_poly.type
_entity_poly.pdbx_seq_one_letter_code
_entity_poly.pdbx_strand_id
1 'polypeptide(L)'
;MTDPDEQALWTPLANSHATAVINSDRHNYERWTAMDANGNASPTGMPEFVVGTGGHNFDPLVGSDARAVKTITNTTGALKLSLTTTTAGFQFIAVDGTVGDSGNIPCQGNGTLAGTVTDAPSGAPIAGATVSYSGTGPDGHPVASSTTTDGTGHYSVAGLAVTSYTVTAQA
;
A
#
# COMPACT_ATOMS: atom_id res chain seq x y z
N MET A 1 7.25 17.86 6.10
CA MET A 1 7.82 17.99 4.76
C MET A 1 7.80 19.44 4.30
N THR A 2 8.78 20.20 4.73
CA THR A 2 9.08 21.55 4.20
C THR A 2 10.51 21.62 3.66
N ASP A 3 11.27 20.54 3.82
CA ASP A 3 12.59 20.38 3.28
C ASP A 3 12.48 19.97 1.80
N PRO A 4 13.09 20.72 0.86
CA PRO A 4 13.10 20.37 -0.57
C PRO A 4 13.69 19.00 -0.87
N ASP A 5 14.66 18.53 -0.08
CA ASP A 5 15.34 17.26 -0.31
C ASP A 5 14.44 16.07 0.07
N GLU A 6 13.67 16.18 1.15
CA GLU A 6 12.63 15.21 1.52
C GLU A 6 11.52 15.16 0.45
N GLN A 7 11.12 16.33 -0.04
CA GLN A 7 10.05 16.45 -1.05
C GLN A 7 10.44 15.80 -2.40
N ALA A 8 11.73 15.86 -2.76
CA ALA A 8 12.25 15.24 -3.97
C ALA A 8 12.18 13.71 -3.94
N LEU A 9 12.25 13.09 -2.75
CA LEU A 9 12.07 11.65 -2.56
C LEU A 9 10.59 11.27 -2.38
N TRP A 10 9.81 12.10 -1.68
CA TRP A 10 8.41 11.82 -1.37
C TRP A 10 7.50 11.82 -2.60
N THR A 11 7.62 12.86 -3.43
CA THR A 11 6.75 13.08 -4.59
C THR A 11 6.65 11.86 -5.51
N PRO A 12 7.76 11.24 -5.98
CA PRO A 12 7.67 10.07 -6.86
C PRO A 12 7.05 8.85 -6.15
N LEU A 13 7.31 8.64 -4.87
CA LEU A 13 6.72 7.54 -4.10
C LEU A 13 5.20 7.71 -3.94
N ALA A 14 4.75 8.91 -3.59
CA ALA A 14 3.33 9.24 -3.46
C ALA A 14 2.60 9.09 -4.81
N ASN A 15 3.19 9.60 -5.90
CA ASN A 15 2.63 9.46 -7.25
C ASN A 15 2.64 8.03 -7.78
N SER A 16 3.52 7.17 -7.24
CA SER A 16 3.58 5.75 -7.58
C SER A 16 2.74 4.88 -6.63
N HIS A 17 1.90 5.50 -5.79
CA HIS A 17 1.02 4.82 -4.83
C HIS A 17 1.76 3.88 -3.88
N ALA A 18 2.97 4.25 -3.44
CA ALA A 18 3.64 3.52 -2.38
C ALA A 18 2.74 3.48 -1.12
N THR A 19 2.70 2.32 -0.47
CA THR A 19 1.76 2.07 0.64
C THR A 19 2.19 2.75 1.93
N ALA A 20 3.50 2.90 2.18
CA ALA A 20 4.07 3.60 3.33
C ALA A 20 5.54 3.94 3.08
N VAL A 21 6.05 4.96 3.78
CA VAL A 21 7.49 5.23 3.93
C VAL A 21 7.96 4.78 5.31
N ILE A 22 9.18 4.23 5.36
CA ILE A 22 9.86 3.86 6.61
C ILE A 22 11.26 4.43 6.56
N ASN A 23 11.63 5.20 7.57
CA ASN A 23 12.99 5.73 7.74
C ASN A 23 13.39 5.72 9.22
N SER A 24 14.58 6.24 9.54
CA SER A 24 15.17 6.11 10.87
C SER A 24 16.07 7.29 11.29
N ASP A 25 15.79 8.51 10.85
CA ASP A 25 16.68 9.66 11.13
C ASP A 25 16.58 10.16 12.59
N ARG A 26 15.36 10.33 13.09
CA ARG A 26 15.14 10.66 14.51
C ARG A 26 15.31 9.42 15.37
N HIS A 27 15.94 9.57 16.53
CA HIS A 27 16.03 8.51 17.53
C HIS A 27 14.75 8.39 18.36
N ASN A 28 13.63 8.09 17.71
CA ASN A 28 12.34 7.84 18.34
C ASN A 28 11.48 6.94 17.43
N TYR A 29 10.26 6.65 17.87
CA TYR A 29 9.21 6.13 17.00
C TYR A 29 8.20 7.22 16.73
N GLU A 30 7.88 7.44 15.46
CA GLU A 30 6.79 8.32 15.04
C GLU A 30 5.95 7.62 13.97
N ARG A 31 4.63 7.75 14.07
CA ARG A 31 3.70 7.45 12.98
C ARG A 31 3.00 8.73 12.57
N TRP A 32 3.16 9.08 11.30
CA TRP A 32 2.52 10.21 10.69
C TRP A 32 1.25 9.77 9.95
N THR A 33 0.27 10.66 9.88
CA THR A 33 -0.94 10.45 9.07
C THR A 33 -0.55 10.23 7.61
N ALA A 34 -1.45 9.60 6.85
CA ALA A 34 -1.32 9.56 5.40
C ALA A 34 -1.26 10.97 4.81
N MET A 35 -0.30 11.21 3.91
CA MET A 35 -0.07 12.50 3.26
C MET A 35 -0.07 12.38 1.74
N ASP A 36 -0.55 13.42 1.04
CA ASP A 36 -0.49 13.53 -0.42
C ASP A 36 0.92 13.89 -0.93
N ALA A 37 1.09 13.99 -2.25
CA ALA A 37 2.39 14.32 -2.84
C ALA A 37 2.94 15.70 -2.41
N ASN A 38 2.11 16.60 -1.86
CA ASN A 38 2.53 17.91 -1.34
C ASN A 38 2.77 17.88 0.19
N GLY A 39 2.69 16.71 0.82
CA GLY A 39 2.83 16.55 2.27
C GLY A 39 1.59 16.97 3.08
N ASN A 40 0.43 17.22 2.44
CA ASN A 40 -0.80 17.54 3.17
C ASN A 40 -1.50 16.25 3.62
N ALA A 41 -2.14 16.26 4.79
CA ALA A 41 -2.90 15.11 5.25
C ALA A 41 -3.99 14.71 4.24
N SER A 42 -4.02 13.44 3.85
CA SER A 42 -4.94 12.91 2.85
C SER A 42 -5.33 11.46 3.17
N PRO A 43 -6.63 11.11 3.18
CA PRO A 43 -7.07 9.72 3.40
C PRO A 43 -6.58 8.71 2.35
N THR A 44 -6.25 9.17 1.15
CA THR A 44 -5.70 8.35 0.06
C THR A 44 -4.19 8.54 -0.09
N GLY A 45 -3.56 9.22 0.88
CA GLY A 45 -2.13 9.48 0.90
C GLY A 45 -1.32 8.28 1.40
N MET A 46 -0.01 8.51 1.47
CA MET A 46 0.97 7.58 1.99
C MET A 46 1.32 7.97 3.44
N PRO A 47 1.20 7.09 4.44
CA PRO A 47 1.71 7.34 5.79
C PRO A 47 3.23 7.17 5.87
N GLU A 48 3.83 7.76 6.90
CA GLU A 48 5.25 7.64 7.20
C GLU A 48 5.47 7.08 8.61
N PHE A 49 6.48 6.23 8.72
CA PHE A 49 7.02 5.75 9.99
C PHE A 49 8.47 6.16 10.14
N VAL A 50 8.76 6.81 11.26
CA VAL A 50 10.13 7.00 11.76
C VAL A 50 10.37 5.92 12.80
N VAL A 51 11.44 5.13 12.64
CA VAL A 51 11.76 3.98 13.51
C VAL A 51 13.24 4.01 13.88
N GLY A 52 13.69 5.05 14.58
CA GLY A 52 15.05 5.16 15.11
C GLY A 52 15.20 4.63 16.54
N THR A 53 14.44 3.60 16.90
CA THR A 53 14.38 3.03 18.26
C THR A 53 15.42 1.95 18.53
N GLY A 54 16.55 1.97 17.80
CA GLY A 54 17.57 0.92 17.80
C GLY A 54 18.47 0.84 19.04
N GLY A 55 18.29 1.71 20.04
CA GLY A 55 19.01 1.65 21.31
C GLY A 55 20.14 2.70 21.48
N HIS A 56 20.21 3.70 20.61
CA HIS A 56 21.01 4.91 20.84
C HIS A 56 20.24 5.92 21.73
N ASN A 57 20.85 7.07 22.05
CA ASN A 57 20.18 8.14 22.82
C ASN A 57 18.92 8.62 22.11
N PHE A 58 17.79 8.68 22.81
CA PHE A 58 16.53 9.15 22.23
C PHE A 58 16.49 10.68 22.09
N ASP A 59 15.89 11.15 21.01
CA ASP A 59 15.69 12.58 20.79
C ASP A 59 14.50 13.10 21.60
N PRO A 60 14.65 14.25 22.29
CA PRO A 60 13.51 14.92 22.91
C PRO A 60 12.55 15.40 21.81
N LEU A 61 11.25 15.36 22.09
CA LEU A 61 10.28 15.97 21.18
C LEU A 61 10.41 17.47 21.22
N VAL A 62 10.71 18.05 20.07
CA VAL A 62 10.71 19.50 19.88
C VAL A 62 9.56 19.86 18.96
N GLY A 63 8.55 20.51 19.52
CA GLY A 63 7.34 20.94 18.80
C GLY A 63 6.23 19.90 18.74
N SER A 64 5.13 20.28 18.10
CA SER A 64 3.97 19.43 17.84
C SER A 64 3.45 19.69 16.43
N ASP A 65 3.29 18.65 15.63
CA ASP A 65 2.64 18.71 14.32
C ASP A 65 1.36 17.86 14.38
N ALA A 66 0.23 18.41 13.92
CA ALA A 66 -1.06 17.71 13.93
C ALA A 66 -1.09 16.45 13.06
N ARG A 67 -0.12 16.30 12.14
CA ARG A 67 0.05 15.11 11.30
C ARG A 67 0.72 13.95 12.03
N ALA A 68 1.44 14.20 13.13
CA ALA A 68 2.02 13.13 13.95
C ALA A 68 0.91 12.47 14.79
N VAL A 69 0.57 11.23 14.47
CA VAL A 69 -0.53 10.49 15.12
C VAL A 69 -0.07 9.76 16.38
N LYS A 70 1.17 9.25 16.36
CA LYS A 70 1.76 8.55 17.50
C LYS A 70 3.23 8.89 17.60
N THR A 71 3.70 9.08 18.83
CA THR A 71 5.13 9.27 19.10
C THR A 71 5.52 8.51 20.38
N ILE A 72 6.67 7.84 20.36
CA ILE A 72 7.24 7.10 21.49
C ILE A 72 8.74 7.43 21.56
N THR A 73 9.20 7.96 22.69
CA THR A 73 10.48 8.69 22.78
C THR A 73 11.48 8.11 23.76
N ASN A 74 11.14 7.06 24.50
CA ASN A 74 12.04 6.47 25.51
C ASN A 74 11.85 4.96 25.55
N THR A 75 11.73 4.35 24.38
CA THR A 75 11.42 2.92 24.27
C THR A 75 12.16 2.32 23.10
N THR A 76 13.08 1.41 23.41
CA THR A 76 13.77 0.60 22.41
C THR A 76 12.80 -0.44 21.89
N GLY A 77 12.78 -0.64 20.58
CA GLY A 77 11.83 -1.54 19.93
C GLY A 77 12.04 -1.61 18.43
N ALA A 78 11.15 -2.35 17.77
CA ALA A 78 11.16 -2.54 16.33
C ALA A 78 9.75 -2.45 15.74
N LEU A 79 9.68 -1.98 14.50
CA LEU A 79 8.47 -2.06 13.69
C LEU A 79 8.39 -3.46 13.05
N LYS A 80 7.32 -4.19 13.36
CA LYS A 80 6.95 -5.42 12.68
C LYS A 80 5.89 -5.13 11.62
N LEU A 81 6.14 -5.56 10.39
CA LEU A 81 5.16 -5.53 9.30
C LEU A 81 4.62 -6.93 8.98
N SER A 82 3.34 -7.00 8.64
CA SER A 82 2.67 -8.19 8.15
C SER A 82 1.91 -7.83 6.88
N LEU A 83 2.44 -8.25 5.73
CA LEU A 83 1.97 -7.82 4.42
C LEU A 83 1.05 -8.86 3.78
N THR A 84 -0.01 -8.36 3.15
CA THR A 84 -0.92 -9.11 2.29
C THR A 84 -1.07 -8.35 0.96
N THR A 85 -1.80 -8.92 0.00
CA THR A 85 -2.06 -8.24 -1.28
C THR A 85 -2.92 -6.98 -1.14
N THR A 86 -3.63 -6.80 -0.03
CA THR A 86 -4.56 -5.69 0.18
C THR A 86 -4.27 -4.83 1.40
N THR A 87 -3.37 -5.26 2.28
CA THR A 87 -3.14 -4.61 3.57
C THR A 87 -1.72 -4.82 4.09
N ALA A 88 -1.12 -3.75 4.62
CA ALA A 88 0.05 -3.78 5.47
C ALA A 88 -0.38 -3.62 6.94
N GLY A 89 -0.32 -4.70 7.73
CA GLY A 89 -0.45 -4.63 9.18
C GLY A 89 0.86 -4.17 9.82
N PHE A 90 0.78 -3.30 10.83
CA PHE A 90 1.95 -2.80 11.54
C PHE A 90 1.81 -2.97 13.06
N GLN A 91 2.94 -3.21 13.73
CA GLN A 91 3.06 -3.18 15.19
C GLN A 91 4.43 -2.60 15.57
N PHE A 92 4.46 -1.60 16.44
CA PHE A 92 5.67 -1.24 17.17
C PHE A 92 5.77 -2.11 18.42
N ILE A 93 6.82 -2.90 18.53
CA ILE A 93 7.04 -3.86 19.62
C ILE A 93 8.31 -3.45 20.36
N ALA A 94 8.17 -3.11 21.64
CA ALA A 94 9.29 -2.80 22.51
C ALA A 94 10.10 -4.07 22.86
N VAL A 95 11.33 -3.88 23.34
CA VAL A 95 12.23 -4.99 23.71
C VAL A 95 11.68 -5.90 24.81
N ASP A 96 10.79 -5.38 25.67
CA ASP A 96 10.09 -6.15 26.70
C ASP A 96 8.86 -6.90 26.16
N GLY A 97 8.58 -6.80 24.86
CA GLY A 97 7.46 -7.41 24.17
C GLY A 97 6.17 -6.59 24.20
N THR A 98 6.16 -5.42 24.84
CA THR A 98 4.97 -4.55 24.86
C THR A 98 4.70 -3.95 23.47
N VAL A 99 3.43 -3.94 23.06
CA VAL A 99 3.01 -3.31 21.80
C VAL A 99 2.66 -1.85 22.06
N GLY A 100 3.46 -0.93 21.55
CA GLY A 100 3.28 0.51 21.76
C GLY A 100 2.38 1.19 20.73
N ASP A 101 2.24 0.62 19.54
CA ASP A 101 1.33 1.06 18.49
C ASP A 101 1.01 -0.09 17.55
N SER A 102 -0.17 -0.09 16.95
CA SER A 102 -0.58 -1.09 15.98
C SER A 102 -1.71 -0.61 15.09
N GLY A 103 -1.86 -1.25 13.94
CA GLY A 103 -2.95 -0.97 13.02
C GLY A 103 -2.75 -1.60 11.65
N ASN A 104 -3.56 -1.13 10.70
CA ASN A 104 -3.58 -1.61 9.33
C ASN A 104 -3.58 -0.43 8.36
N ILE A 105 -2.81 -0.56 7.29
CA ILE A 105 -2.78 0.37 6.17
C ILE A 105 -3.29 -0.38 4.95
N PRO A 106 -4.41 0.05 4.34
CA PRO A 106 -4.84 -0.49 3.05
C PRO A 106 -3.72 -0.26 2.03
N CYS A 107 -3.35 -1.30 1.28
CA CYS A 107 -2.39 -1.14 0.20
C CYS A 107 -2.98 -0.21 -0.85
N GLN A 108 -2.24 0.84 -1.18
CA GLN A 108 -2.55 1.71 -2.31
C GLN A 108 -1.98 1.05 -3.57
N GLY A 109 -2.66 1.19 -4.70
CA GLY A 109 -2.19 0.65 -5.98
C GLY A 109 -2.67 -0.76 -6.32
N ASN A 110 -3.76 -1.24 -5.71
CA ASN A 110 -4.52 -2.38 -6.23
C ASN A 110 -5.88 -1.96 -6.81
N GLY A 111 -6.39 -2.75 -7.75
CA GLY A 111 -7.63 -2.49 -8.46
C GLY A 111 -8.40 -3.78 -8.76
N THR A 112 -9.52 -3.62 -9.45
CA THR A 112 -10.34 -4.74 -9.92
C THR A 112 -10.35 -4.76 -11.44
N LEU A 113 -9.98 -5.89 -12.03
CA LEU A 113 -10.19 -6.19 -13.45
C LEU A 113 -11.53 -6.90 -13.58
N ALA A 114 -12.51 -6.23 -14.18
CA ALA A 114 -13.85 -6.77 -14.36
C ALA A 114 -14.43 -6.41 -15.73
N GLY A 115 -15.39 -7.21 -16.18
CA GLY A 115 -16.08 -6.99 -17.44
C GLY A 115 -17.07 -8.11 -17.75
N THR A 116 -17.56 -8.14 -18.99
CA THR A 116 -18.46 -9.18 -19.50
C THR A 116 -17.93 -9.77 -20.79
N VAL A 117 -18.03 -11.09 -20.95
CA VAL A 117 -17.75 -11.78 -22.22
C VAL A 117 -19.07 -12.03 -22.93
N THR A 118 -19.19 -11.58 -24.18
CA THR A 118 -20.36 -11.75 -25.01
C THR A 118 -20.00 -12.40 -26.35
N ASP A 119 -20.97 -13.11 -26.92
CA ASP A 119 -20.91 -13.62 -28.28
C ASP A 119 -21.01 -12.46 -29.27
N ALA A 120 -20.07 -12.37 -30.22
CA ALA A 120 -19.97 -11.21 -31.10
C ALA A 120 -21.17 -11.06 -32.06
N PRO A 121 -21.71 -12.13 -32.69
CA PRO A 121 -22.89 -12.02 -33.52
C PRO A 121 -24.18 -11.66 -32.77
N SER A 122 -24.43 -12.31 -31.62
CA SER A 122 -25.73 -12.19 -30.93
C SER A 122 -25.73 -11.15 -29.80
N GLY A 123 -24.56 -10.76 -29.30
CA GLY A 123 -24.42 -9.98 -28.07
C GLY A 123 -24.80 -10.74 -26.80
N ALA A 124 -25.13 -12.04 -26.90
CA ALA A 124 -25.53 -12.84 -25.75
C ALA A 124 -24.34 -13.06 -24.79
N PRO A 125 -24.55 -13.03 -23.46
CA PRO A 125 -23.48 -13.32 -22.51
C PRO A 125 -22.99 -14.76 -22.64
N ILE A 126 -21.69 -14.96 -22.50
CA ILE A 126 -21.07 -16.29 -22.50
C ILE A 126 -20.72 -16.68 -21.07
N ALA A 127 -21.43 -17.66 -20.53
CA ALA A 127 -21.13 -18.24 -19.23
C ALA A 127 -19.99 -19.26 -19.32
N GLY A 128 -19.11 -19.30 -18.31
CA GLY A 128 -17.99 -20.24 -18.26
C GLY A 128 -16.83 -19.93 -19.20
N ALA A 129 -16.84 -18.78 -19.88
CA ALA A 129 -15.71 -18.33 -20.68
C ALA A 129 -14.49 -18.13 -19.79
N THR A 130 -13.33 -18.66 -20.20
CA THR A 130 -12.06 -18.44 -19.53
C THR A 130 -11.49 -17.08 -19.93
N VAL A 131 -11.27 -16.21 -18.95
CA VAL A 131 -10.63 -14.91 -19.09
C VAL A 131 -9.22 -15.00 -18.52
N SER A 132 -8.22 -14.97 -19.39
CA SER A 132 -6.81 -14.95 -19.00
C SER A 132 -6.27 -13.52 -19.03
N TYR A 133 -5.42 -13.19 -18.07
CA TYR A 133 -4.76 -11.89 -18.00
C TYR A 133 -3.27 -12.06 -17.72
N SER A 134 -2.44 -11.20 -18.32
CA SER A 134 -1.00 -11.17 -18.10
C SER A 134 -0.44 -9.75 -18.16
N GLY A 135 0.58 -9.46 -17.36
CA GLY A 135 1.26 -8.17 -17.30
C GLY A 135 2.54 -8.23 -16.46
N THR A 136 3.04 -7.06 -16.06
CA THR A 136 4.22 -6.94 -15.19
C THR A 136 3.83 -6.16 -13.94
N GLY A 137 4.09 -6.75 -12.77
CA GLY A 137 3.86 -6.13 -11.47
C GLY A 137 4.78 -4.92 -11.23
N PRO A 138 4.50 -4.11 -10.18
CA PRO A 138 5.30 -2.95 -9.83
C PRO A 138 6.75 -3.28 -9.46
N ASP A 139 7.01 -4.52 -9.04
CA ASP A 139 8.32 -5.08 -8.73
C ASP A 139 9.10 -5.55 -9.97
N GLY A 140 8.53 -5.40 -11.17
CA GLY A 140 9.12 -5.86 -12.42
C GLY A 140 8.94 -7.35 -12.69
N HIS A 141 8.22 -8.09 -11.83
CA HIS A 141 7.97 -9.51 -12.03
C HIS A 141 6.70 -9.76 -12.87
N PRO A 142 6.70 -10.81 -13.72
CA PRO A 142 5.53 -11.13 -14.53
C PRO A 142 4.37 -11.62 -13.66
N VAL A 143 3.17 -11.16 -13.99
CA VAL A 143 1.90 -11.58 -13.37
C VAL A 143 1.04 -12.20 -14.46
N ALA A 144 0.57 -13.43 -14.26
CA ALA A 144 -0.39 -14.07 -15.16
C ALA A 144 -1.34 -14.99 -14.40
N SER A 145 -2.63 -14.94 -14.72
CA SER A 145 -3.63 -15.86 -14.19
C SER A 145 -4.89 -15.87 -15.06
N SER A 146 -5.92 -16.60 -14.63
CA SER A 146 -7.22 -16.59 -15.29
C SER A 146 -8.38 -16.68 -14.29
N THR A 147 -9.56 -16.30 -14.77
CA THR A 147 -10.85 -16.48 -14.09
C THR A 147 -11.89 -16.98 -15.09
N THR A 148 -13.09 -17.34 -14.64
CA THR A 148 -14.21 -17.74 -15.50
C THR A 148 -15.39 -16.80 -15.33
N THR A 149 -16.13 -16.57 -16.41
CA THR A 149 -17.37 -15.79 -16.35
C THR A 149 -18.50 -16.54 -15.64
N ASP A 150 -19.37 -15.78 -14.95
CA ASP A 150 -20.59 -16.30 -14.34
C ASP A 150 -21.73 -16.51 -15.35
N GLY A 151 -22.93 -16.87 -14.87
CA GLY A 151 -24.11 -17.10 -15.70
C GLY A 151 -24.60 -15.90 -16.51
N THR A 152 -24.15 -14.68 -16.17
CA THR A 152 -24.43 -13.44 -16.89
C THR A 152 -23.25 -13.00 -17.77
N GLY A 153 -22.24 -13.86 -17.93
CA GLY A 153 -21.04 -13.57 -18.69
C GLY A 153 -20.07 -12.62 -17.98
N HIS A 154 -20.32 -12.26 -16.72
CA HIS A 154 -19.51 -11.32 -15.97
C HIS A 154 -18.31 -12.01 -15.30
N TYR A 155 -17.16 -11.33 -15.28
CA TYR A 155 -15.98 -11.74 -14.52
C TYR A 155 -15.47 -10.57 -13.68
N SER A 156 -14.83 -10.88 -12.55
CA SER A 156 -14.19 -9.89 -11.69
C SER A 156 -13.01 -10.49 -10.95
N VAL A 157 -11.87 -9.80 -10.99
CA VAL A 157 -10.62 -10.16 -10.31
C VAL A 157 -10.12 -8.96 -9.53
N ALA A 158 -10.17 -9.02 -8.20
CA ALA A 158 -9.71 -7.95 -7.32
C ALA A 158 -8.24 -8.15 -6.89
N GLY A 159 -7.63 -7.09 -6.36
CA GLY A 159 -6.29 -7.16 -5.77
C GLY A 159 -5.16 -7.19 -6.79
N LEU A 160 -5.43 -6.84 -8.06
CA LEU A 160 -4.40 -6.69 -9.08
C LEU A 160 -3.70 -5.34 -8.92
N ALA A 161 -2.38 -5.30 -9.04
CA ALA A 161 -1.66 -4.04 -9.07
C ALA A 161 -2.20 -3.13 -10.18
N VAL A 162 -2.31 -1.83 -9.96
CA VAL A 162 -2.78 -0.90 -11.01
C VAL A 162 -1.66 -0.66 -12.01
N THR A 163 -1.59 -1.55 -13.00
CA THR A 163 -0.64 -1.55 -14.11
C THR A 163 -1.36 -1.97 -15.40
N SER A 164 -0.62 -2.02 -16.52
CA SER A 164 -1.14 -2.50 -17.79
C SER A 164 -1.20 -4.04 -17.82
N TYR A 165 -2.36 -4.58 -18.18
CA TYR A 165 -2.57 -6.00 -18.43
C TYR A 165 -3.08 -6.23 -19.86
N THR A 166 -2.60 -7.29 -20.50
CA THR A 166 -3.25 -7.89 -21.67
C THR A 166 -4.28 -8.89 -21.20
N VAL A 167 -5.48 -8.86 -21.79
CA VAL A 167 -6.61 -9.73 -21.42
C VAL A 167 -7.09 -10.48 -22.66
N THR A 168 -7.32 -11.79 -22.53
CA THR A 168 -7.90 -12.64 -23.57
C THR A 168 -9.07 -13.43 -23.00
N ALA A 169 -10.13 -13.60 -23.79
CA ALA A 169 -11.29 -14.40 -23.44
C ALA A 169 -11.45 -15.57 -24.43
N GLN A 170 -11.76 -16.76 -23.92
CA GLN A 170 -11.98 -17.97 -24.71
C GLN A 170 -13.22 -18.69 -24.16
N ALA A 171 -14.08 -19.17 -25.07
CA ALA A 171 -15.35 -19.84 -24.76
C ALA A 171 -15.31 -21.31 -25.20
#